data_AF-A0A0E3BBJ7-F1
#
_entry.id   AF-A0A0E3BBJ7-F1
#
_cell.length_a   1.000
_cell.length_b   1.000
_cell.length_c   1.000
_cell.angle_alpha   90.00
_cell.angle_beta   90.00
_cell.angle_gamma   90.00
#
_symmetry.space_group_name_H-M   'P 1'
#
loop_
_entity.id
_entity.type
_entity.pdbx_description
1 polymer ?
#
loop_
_entity_poly.entity_id
_entity_poly.type
_entity_poly.pdbx_seq_one_letter_code
_entity_poly.pdbx_strand_id
1 'polypeptide(L)'
;MQEVHQYLSQYLEENILQSETIHRMKHVIREFSIRAPKVLVTKCIDGRVHGSKLKGYPVTTIRFGRTDGNIVSTNLNNFWFWNRIDRLINDATCNTPNTPALFIAYMHRSDLPGLGCAAHNHDDHAARKAIQEQTQAVRKIFRKDRLYVMEGITNTDSMAETLIFENGSALDTTEFIRNFDFQGCSDIFHKAFLKFPLKDTSTARYVGFKTPEELFAEPELAFFNDFQTALCMKSYLIREIIGIVVSDDFASQKLIQPDLFNVLAQKLFSIKDLPPLLIPALLYQSIWNIAYSLYHKRKLSNLNETEKWKILDHAEELICYGDGFELLQRNKAILVKTGRGNDTDALNVARKVLEKNRAKQSEKGPILVHLNIEISGELSAWEDINENIASKTNTLLRNLEQVFHDVETVILTTYSYRDQKRFYPIHTKKDKRITYPVDILSGMNSETLFSSMSLKSREALYATERMGKFI
;
A
#
# COMPACT_ATOMS: atom_id res chain seq x y z
N MET A 1 16.64 -20.54 16.07
CA MET A 1 16.94 -20.51 14.62
C MET A 1 15.94 -21.30 13.76
N GLN A 2 15.63 -22.57 14.07
CA GLN A 2 14.68 -23.35 13.27
C GLN A 2 13.28 -22.72 13.20
N GLU A 3 12.73 -22.27 14.33
CA GLU A 3 11.44 -21.57 14.39
C GLU A 3 11.43 -20.28 13.56
N VAL A 4 12.52 -19.50 13.61
CA VAL A 4 12.68 -18.28 12.81
C VAL A 4 12.67 -18.60 11.31
N HIS A 5 13.38 -19.64 10.88
CA HIS A 5 13.37 -20.06 9.47
C HIS A 5 11.99 -20.58 9.03
N GLN A 6 11.23 -21.23 9.92
CA GLN A 6 9.87 -21.67 9.64
C GLN A 6 8.94 -20.47 9.47
N TYR A 7 9.00 -19.49 10.36
CA TYR A 7 8.26 -18.24 10.25
C TYR A 7 8.59 -17.50 8.94
N LEU A 8 9.88 -17.31 8.64
CA LEU A 8 10.31 -16.62 7.41
C LEU A 8 9.90 -17.40 6.15
N SER A 9 9.90 -18.73 6.20
CA SER A 9 9.41 -19.57 5.10
C SER A 9 7.93 -19.33 4.83
N GLN A 10 7.09 -19.36 5.87
CA GLN A 10 5.66 -19.09 5.73
C GLN A 10 5.42 -17.66 5.22
N TYR A 11 6.11 -16.68 5.79
CA TYR A 11 6.03 -15.28 5.38
C TYR A 11 6.37 -15.07 3.90
N LEU A 12 7.41 -15.75 3.38
CA LEU A 12 7.78 -15.71 1.97
C LEU A 12 6.80 -16.48 1.07
N GLU A 13 6.30 -17.63 1.53
CA GLU A 13 5.28 -18.42 0.83
C GLU A 13 3.97 -17.60 0.63
N GLU A 14 3.52 -16.87 1.64
CA GLU A 14 2.37 -15.95 1.56
C GLU A 14 2.62 -14.82 0.52
N ASN A 15 3.83 -14.27 0.47
CA ASN A 15 4.21 -13.27 -0.52
C ASN A 15 4.19 -13.84 -1.95
N ILE A 16 4.74 -15.05 -2.15
CA ILE A 16 4.79 -15.71 -3.47
C ILE A 16 3.36 -15.96 -3.97
N LEU A 17 2.46 -16.47 -3.12
CA LEU A 17 1.07 -16.72 -3.51
C LEU A 17 0.35 -15.47 -4.01
N GLN A 18 0.52 -14.34 -3.31
CA GLN A 18 -0.05 -13.07 -3.73
C GLN A 18 0.65 -12.51 -4.98
N SER A 19 1.97 -12.64 -5.08
CA SER A 19 2.75 -12.24 -6.25
C SER A 19 2.31 -12.97 -7.52
N GLU A 20 2.03 -14.27 -7.44
CA GLU A 20 1.48 -15.04 -8.56
C GLU A 20 0.10 -14.55 -8.98
N THR A 21 -0.73 -14.15 -8.02
CA THR A 21 -2.02 -13.55 -8.33
C THR A 21 -1.84 -12.22 -9.09
N ILE A 22 -0.87 -11.39 -8.71
CA ILE A 22 -0.52 -10.16 -9.47
C ILE A 22 -0.07 -10.51 -10.88
N HIS A 23 0.81 -11.51 -11.03
CA HIS A 23 1.33 -11.90 -12.32
C HIS A 23 0.21 -12.36 -13.27
N ARG A 24 -0.69 -13.24 -12.78
CA ARG A 24 -1.89 -13.68 -13.51
C ARG A 24 -2.82 -12.50 -13.83
N MET A 25 -2.97 -11.57 -12.91
CA MET A 25 -3.87 -10.43 -12.99
C MET A 25 -3.25 -9.14 -13.57
N LYS A 26 -2.05 -9.23 -14.15
CA LYS A 26 -1.32 -8.06 -14.67
C LYS A 26 -2.14 -7.23 -15.65
N HIS A 27 -3.00 -7.87 -16.44
CA HIS A 27 -3.86 -7.22 -17.42
C HIS A 27 -4.97 -6.38 -16.74
N VAL A 28 -5.58 -6.90 -15.66
CA VAL A 28 -6.57 -6.18 -14.83
C VAL A 28 -5.92 -4.98 -14.14
N ILE A 29 -4.73 -5.17 -13.56
CA ILE A 29 -3.97 -4.08 -12.93
C ILE A 29 -3.59 -3.02 -13.97
N ARG A 30 -3.18 -3.44 -15.17
CA ARG A 30 -2.87 -2.52 -16.27
C ARG A 30 -4.09 -1.71 -16.68
N GLU A 31 -5.25 -2.36 -16.85
CA GLU A 31 -6.52 -1.71 -17.19
C GLU A 31 -6.91 -0.63 -16.18
N PHE A 32 -6.73 -0.90 -14.88
CA PHE A 32 -6.87 0.10 -13.83
C PHE A 32 -5.83 1.23 -13.99
N SER A 33 -4.56 0.89 -14.19
CA SER A 33 -3.43 1.83 -14.15
C SER A 33 -3.42 2.88 -15.27
N ILE A 34 -4.08 2.59 -16.40
CA ILE A 34 -4.21 3.53 -17.53
C ILE A 34 -5.34 4.53 -17.32
N ARG A 35 -6.23 4.27 -16.36
CA ARG A 35 -7.40 5.08 -16.00
C ARG A 35 -7.20 5.91 -14.74
N ALA A 36 -6.38 5.40 -13.83
CA ALA A 36 -6.07 6.08 -12.58
C ALA A 36 -4.87 7.03 -12.74
N PRO A 37 -4.84 8.18 -12.03
CA PRO A 37 -3.66 9.02 -11.96
C PRO A 37 -2.49 8.26 -11.33
N LYS A 38 -1.26 8.66 -11.65
CA LYS A 38 -0.09 8.15 -10.91
C LYS A 38 -0.06 8.82 -9.55
N VAL A 39 -0.11 8.02 -8.48
CA VAL A 39 -0.22 8.51 -7.11
C VAL A 39 1.04 8.21 -6.28
N LEU A 40 1.52 9.21 -5.54
CA LEU A 40 2.43 9.06 -4.41
C LEU A 40 1.70 9.41 -3.12
N VAL A 41 1.73 8.48 -2.18
CA VAL A 41 1.16 8.65 -0.85
C VAL A 41 2.27 8.61 0.19
N THR A 42 2.46 9.69 0.94
CA THR A 42 3.34 9.70 2.11
C THR A 42 2.51 9.49 3.37
N LYS A 43 2.95 8.61 4.27
CA LYS A 43 2.21 8.26 5.50
C LYS A 43 3.12 7.66 6.56
N CYS A 44 2.56 7.40 7.74
CA CYS A 44 3.32 6.83 8.86
C CYS A 44 3.90 5.43 8.57
N ILE A 45 4.99 5.06 9.26
CA ILE A 45 5.52 3.68 9.33
C ILE A 45 4.59 2.69 10.05
N ASP A 46 3.57 3.20 10.74
CA ASP A 46 2.54 2.44 11.48
C ASP A 46 1.88 1.37 10.58
N GLY A 47 1.86 0.12 11.07
CA GLY A 47 1.33 -1.04 10.36
C GLY A 47 -0.18 -0.97 10.10
N ARG A 48 -0.93 -0.16 10.86
CA ARG A 48 -2.40 0.00 10.75
C ARG A 48 -2.79 0.74 9.49
N VAL A 49 -1.93 1.63 9.02
CA VAL A 49 -2.11 2.35 7.75
C VAL A 49 -1.38 1.67 6.57
N HIS A 50 -1.23 0.34 6.61
CA HIS A 50 -0.56 -0.40 5.54
C HIS A 50 -1.32 -0.40 4.20
N GLY A 51 -0.57 -0.45 3.09
CA GLY A 51 -1.08 -0.75 1.75
C GLY A 51 -2.04 0.28 1.14
N SER A 52 -2.73 -0.13 0.08
CA SER A 52 -3.68 0.66 -0.71
C SER A 52 -5.13 0.21 -0.53
N LYS A 53 -5.41 -0.78 0.34
CA LYS A 53 -6.73 -1.43 0.44
C LYS A 53 -7.88 -0.44 0.61
N LEU A 54 -7.76 0.50 1.55
CA LEU A 54 -8.79 1.51 1.83
C LEU A 54 -8.98 2.53 0.68
N LYS A 55 -7.99 2.69 -0.20
CA LYS A 55 -8.02 3.65 -1.32
C LYS A 55 -8.61 3.05 -2.59
N GLY A 56 -8.75 1.72 -2.64
CA GLY A 56 -9.25 1.04 -3.84
C GLY A 56 -8.23 0.90 -4.96
N TYR A 57 -6.95 1.13 -4.71
CA TYR A 57 -5.94 0.96 -5.75
C TYR A 57 -5.39 -0.48 -5.70
N PRO A 58 -5.18 -1.13 -6.85
CA PRO A 58 -4.39 -2.34 -6.93
C PRO A 58 -3.00 -2.15 -6.31
N VAL A 59 -2.40 -3.25 -5.88
CA VAL A 59 -0.97 -3.25 -5.55
C VAL A 59 -0.19 -2.91 -6.82
N THR A 60 1.01 -2.30 -6.68
CA THR A 60 1.86 -1.75 -7.76
C THR A 60 1.46 -0.38 -8.34
N THR A 61 0.22 0.10 -8.16
CA THR A 61 -0.25 1.35 -8.80
C THR A 61 -0.08 2.61 -7.96
N ILE A 62 0.05 2.48 -6.63
CA ILE A 62 0.44 3.57 -5.72
C ILE A 62 1.91 3.42 -5.32
N ARG A 63 2.65 4.53 -5.31
CA ARG A 63 3.94 4.63 -4.65
C ARG A 63 3.76 5.11 -3.23
N PHE A 64 4.50 4.53 -2.28
CA PHE A 64 4.43 4.91 -0.88
C PHE A 64 5.74 5.49 -0.37
N GLY A 65 5.67 6.64 0.30
CA GLY A 65 6.69 7.12 1.25
C GLY A 65 6.25 6.76 2.67
N ARG A 66 7.19 6.33 3.51
CA ARG A 66 6.91 5.91 4.90
C ARG A 66 7.94 6.45 5.87
N THR A 67 7.48 7.25 6.82
CA THR A 67 8.32 7.80 7.89
C THR A 67 7.54 7.88 9.20
N ASP A 68 8.24 7.93 10.33
CA ASP A 68 7.62 8.08 11.65
C ASP A 68 6.74 9.34 11.66
N GLY A 69 5.45 9.20 11.98
CA GLY A 69 4.48 10.30 11.96
C GLY A 69 4.27 10.99 10.62
N ASN A 70 4.75 10.42 9.52
CA ASN A 70 4.88 11.11 8.23
C ASN A 70 5.73 12.40 8.31
N ILE A 71 6.69 12.44 9.24
CA ILE A 71 7.65 13.54 9.35
C ILE A 71 8.69 13.34 8.25
N VAL A 72 8.95 14.38 7.44
CA VAL A 72 9.87 14.28 6.31
C VAL A 72 10.69 15.57 6.22
N SER A 73 12.00 15.46 6.00
CA SER A 73 12.81 16.62 5.65
C SER A 73 12.48 17.08 4.22
N THR A 74 11.90 18.27 4.09
CA THR A 74 11.63 18.92 2.80
C THR A 74 12.80 19.81 2.35
N ASN A 75 14.01 19.58 2.87
CA ASN A 75 15.21 20.21 2.33
C ASN A 75 15.49 19.65 0.92
N LEU A 76 15.88 20.48 -0.03
CA LEU A 76 16.19 20.07 -1.41
C LEU A 76 17.30 19.00 -1.50
N ASN A 77 18.16 18.91 -0.47
CA ASN A 77 19.20 17.88 -0.37
C ASN A 77 18.66 16.49 0.02
N ASN A 78 17.38 16.37 0.41
CA ASN A 78 16.76 15.07 0.63
C ASN A 78 16.42 14.41 -0.73
N PHE A 79 17.47 13.90 -1.38
CA PHE A 79 17.40 13.30 -2.71
C PHE A 79 16.28 12.26 -2.82
N TRP A 80 16.16 11.34 -1.86
CA TRP A 80 15.18 10.26 -1.90
C TRP A 80 13.73 10.75 -1.88
N PHE A 81 13.43 11.81 -1.13
CA PHE A 81 12.09 12.39 -1.10
C PHE A 81 11.73 13.05 -2.43
N TRP A 82 12.58 13.95 -2.94
CA TRP A 82 12.31 14.69 -4.17
C TRP A 82 12.34 13.80 -5.41
N ASN A 83 13.34 12.91 -5.52
CA ASN A 83 13.43 11.94 -6.62
C ASN A 83 12.19 11.03 -6.69
N ARG A 84 11.55 10.71 -5.56
CA ARG A 84 10.30 9.93 -5.56
C ARG A 84 9.14 10.71 -6.20
N ILE A 85 9.07 12.02 -5.98
CA ILE A 85 8.08 12.91 -6.60
C ILE A 85 8.40 13.10 -8.09
N ASP A 86 9.65 13.39 -8.45
CA ASP A 86 10.04 13.58 -9.86
C ASP A 86 9.79 12.33 -10.69
N ARG A 87 10.11 11.14 -10.16
CA ARG A 87 9.80 9.87 -10.83
C ARG A 87 8.30 9.64 -11.00
N LEU A 88 7.46 10.16 -10.11
CA LEU A 88 6.01 10.08 -10.24
C LEU A 88 5.51 10.98 -11.37
N ILE A 89 6.02 12.22 -11.43
CA ILE A 89 5.65 13.19 -12.47
C ILE A 89 6.08 12.68 -13.85
N ASN A 90 7.29 12.11 -13.96
CA ASN A 90 7.76 11.50 -15.21
C ASN A 90 6.88 10.31 -15.62
N ASP A 91 6.50 9.45 -14.67
CA ASP A 91 5.58 8.34 -14.91
C ASP A 91 4.20 8.83 -15.41
N ALA A 92 3.65 9.88 -14.79
CA ALA A 92 2.38 10.47 -15.23
C ALA A 92 2.48 11.08 -16.62
N THR A 93 3.55 11.80 -16.92
CA THR A 93 3.78 12.44 -18.23
C THR A 93 3.80 11.40 -19.35
N CYS A 94 4.43 10.24 -19.11
CA CYS A 94 4.54 9.20 -20.12
C CYS A 94 3.33 8.27 -20.21
N ASN A 95 2.62 8.02 -19.11
CA ASN A 95 1.61 6.95 -19.03
C ASN A 95 0.16 7.44 -18.83
N THR A 96 -0.04 8.69 -18.42
CA THR A 96 -1.36 9.32 -18.25
C THR A 96 -1.30 10.78 -18.72
N PRO A 97 -1.05 11.02 -20.02
CA PRO A 97 -0.83 12.37 -20.54
C PRO A 97 -2.00 13.28 -20.20
N ASN A 98 -1.70 14.56 -19.93
CA ASN A 98 -2.64 15.60 -19.48
C ASN A 98 -3.23 15.41 -18.08
N THR A 99 -3.07 14.26 -17.45
CA THR A 99 -3.49 14.03 -16.06
C THR A 99 -2.31 14.35 -15.13
N PRO A 100 -2.41 15.36 -14.25
CA PRO A 100 -1.34 15.64 -13.29
C PRO A 100 -1.14 14.43 -12.37
N ALA A 101 0.11 14.21 -11.96
CA ALA A 101 0.40 13.26 -10.91
C ALA A 101 -0.28 13.70 -9.60
N LEU A 102 -0.58 12.76 -8.72
CA LEU A 102 -1.26 13.02 -7.45
C LEU A 102 -0.32 12.76 -6.27
N PHE A 103 -0.07 13.78 -5.46
CA PHE A 103 0.63 13.65 -4.18
C PHE A 103 -0.37 13.80 -3.04
N ILE A 104 -0.35 12.85 -2.09
CA ILE A 104 -1.17 12.97 -0.88
C ILE A 104 -0.32 12.67 0.35
N ALA A 105 -0.24 13.64 1.28
CA ALA A 105 0.35 13.43 2.60
C ALA A 105 -0.73 13.04 3.61
N TYR A 106 -0.58 11.87 4.22
CA TYR A 106 -1.53 11.35 5.22
C TYR A 106 -0.97 11.44 6.63
N MET A 107 -1.79 11.97 7.51
CA MET A 107 -1.74 11.64 8.93
C MET A 107 -2.66 10.44 9.20
N HIS A 108 -2.54 9.88 10.39
CA HIS A 108 -3.51 8.91 10.88
C HIS A 108 -3.95 9.31 12.28
N ARG A 109 -5.17 8.92 12.64
CA ARG A 109 -5.77 9.12 13.95
C ARG A 109 -6.55 7.87 14.37
N SER A 110 -6.87 7.81 15.66
CA SER A 110 -7.76 6.81 16.24
C SER A 110 -8.76 7.55 17.12
N ASP A 111 -10.01 7.13 17.10
CA ASP A 111 -11.03 7.60 18.02
C ASP A 111 -10.88 6.91 19.39
N LEU A 112 -10.07 5.86 19.48
CA LEU A 112 -9.74 5.18 20.73
C LEU A 112 -8.62 5.92 21.49
N PRO A 113 -8.78 6.16 22.81
CA PRO A 113 -7.79 6.87 23.62
C PRO A 113 -6.40 6.22 23.57
N GLY A 114 -5.36 7.03 23.31
CA GLY A 114 -3.97 6.58 23.34
C GLY A 114 -3.52 5.74 22.14
N LEU A 115 -4.37 5.57 21.11
CA LEU A 115 -4.04 4.81 19.90
C LEU A 115 -3.77 5.71 18.67
N GLY A 116 -3.73 7.04 18.85
CA GLY A 116 -3.31 7.98 17.81
C GLY A 116 -1.83 7.86 17.45
N CYS A 117 -1.31 8.78 16.63
CA CYS A 117 0.08 8.72 16.18
C CYS A 117 1.09 8.95 17.31
N ALA A 118 1.84 7.89 17.68
CA ALA A 118 2.83 7.95 18.75
C ALA A 118 3.96 8.97 18.49
N ALA A 119 4.39 9.14 17.23
CA ALA A 119 5.44 10.11 16.87
C ALA A 119 5.03 11.57 17.12
N HIS A 120 3.73 11.83 17.24
CA HIS A 120 3.15 13.14 17.56
C HIS A 120 2.51 13.14 18.95
N ASN A 121 2.89 12.22 19.83
CA ASN A 121 2.34 12.09 21.18
C ASN A 121 0.80 11.94 21.22
N HIS A 122 0.22 11.29 20.21
CA HIS A 122 -1.22 11.15 20.02
C HIS A 122 -1.98 12.48 19.84
N ASP A 123 -1.27 13.55 19.45
CA ASP A 123 -1.86 14.85 19.11
C ASP A 123 -2.18 14.92 17.61
N ASP A 124 -3.48 14.87 17.30
CA ASP A 124 -4.00 14.97 15.94
C ASP A 124 -3.71 16.32 15.28
N HIS A 125 -3.65 17.42 16.05
CA HIS A 125 -3.31 18.74 15.52
C HIS A 125 -1.84 18.80 15.12
N ALA A 126 -0.94 18.27 15.95
CA ALA A 126 0.48 18.17 15.61
C ALA A 126 0.70 17.29 14.37
N ALA A 127 0.03 16.14 14.31
CA ALA A 127 0.08 15.26 13.15
C ALA A 127 -0.46 15.93 11.88
N ARG A 128 -1.54 16.70 11.99
CA ARG A 128 -2.12 17.48 10.89
C ARG A 128 -1.18 18.57 10.40
N LYS A 129 -0.53 19.28 11.33
CA LYS A 129 0.45 20.34 11.02
C LYS A 129 1.64 19.79 10.23
N ALA A 130 2.17 18.63 10.62
CA ALA A 130 3.30 18.02 9.91
C ALA A 130 3.00 17.73 8.43
N ILE A 131 1.80 17.20 8.13
CA ILE A 131 1.42 16.95 6.74
C ILE A 131 1.10 18.23 5.97
N GLN A 132 0.58 19.27 6.65
CA GLN A 132 0.33 20.57 6.04
C GLN A 132 1.63 21.28 5.65
N GLU A 133 2.65 21.25 6.51
CA GLU A 133 3.98 21.77 6.21
C GLU A 133 4.61 21.04 5.01
N GLN A 134 4.47 19.71 4.97
CA GLN A 134 4.92 18.89 3.85
C GLN A 134 4.24 19.29 2.53
N THR A 135 2.90 19.38 2.50
CA THR A 135 2.18 19.72 1.27
C THR A 135 2.44 21.15 0.81
N GLN A 136 2.57 22.10 1.74
CA GLN A 136 2.96 23.47 1.41
C GLN A 136 4.36 23.52 0.78
N ALA A 137 5.32 22.77 1.30
CA ALA A 137 6.66 22.71 0.72
C ALA A 137 6.63 22.13 -0.71
N VAL A 138 5.87 21.06 -0.95
CA VAL A 138 5.75 20.45 -2.29
C VAL A 138 5.05 21.40 -3.27
N ARG A 139 3.97 22.08 -2.85
CA ARG A 139 3.23 23.07 -3.68
C ARG A 139 4.10 24.25 -4.12
N LYS A 140 5.13 24.62 -3.35
CA LYS A 140 6.07 25.69 -3.72
C LYS A 140 7.02 25.29 -4.86
N ILE A 141 7.28 23.99 -5.03
CA ILE A 141 8.22 23.48 -6.02
C ILE A 141 7.51 23.10 -7.33
N PHE A 142 6.34 22.48 -7.24
CA PHE A 142 5.66 21.92 -8.40
C PHE A 142 4.37 22.65 -8.74
N ARG A 143 4.16 22.91 -10.03
CA ARG A 143 2.92 23.48 -10.54
C ARG A 143 1.79 22.43 -10.54
N LYS A 144 0.56 22.88 -10.31
CA LYS A 144 -0.65 22.03 -10.21
C LYS A 144 -0.93 21.21 -11.48
N ASP A 145 -0.55 21.72 -12.65
CA ASP A 145 -0.72 21.03 -13.94
C ASP A 145 0.21 19.82 -14.10
N ARG A 146 1.28 19.73 -13.30
CA ARG A 146 2.19 18.58 -13.26
C ARG A 146 1.96 17.69 -12.06
N LEU A 147 1.67 18.29 -10.90
CA LEU A 147 1.47 17.61 -9.63
C LEU A 147 0.35 18.29 -8.82
N TYR A 148 -0.76 17.59 -8.63
CA TYR A 148 -1.81 18.02 -7.71
C TYR A 148 -1.50 17.50 -6.29
N VAL A 149 -1.56 18.37 -5.29
CA VAL A 149 -1.09 18.08 -3.93
C VAL A 149 -2.26 18.21 -2.95
N MET A 150 -2.53 17.15 -2.20
CA MET A 150 -3.61 17.08 -1.22
C MET A 150 -3.13 16.58 0.13
N GLU A 151 -3.95 16.80 1.14
CA GLU A 151 -3.78 16.28 2.49
C GLU A 151 -4.78 15.15 2.72
N GLY A 152 -4.45 14.24 3.62
CA GLY A 152 -5.28 13.09 3.94
C GLY A 152 -5.26 12.74 5.42
N ILE A 153 -6.38 12.21 5.90
CA ILE A 153 -6.50 11.65 7.25
C ILE A 153 -7.02 10.23 7.10
N THR A 154 -6.35 9.27 7.73
CA THR A 154 -6.86 7.90 7.87
C THR A 154 -7.25 7.66 9.32
N ASN A 155 -8.51 7.33 9.57
CA ASN A 155 -8.94 6.78 10.84
C ASN A 155 -8.54 5.30 10.88
N THR A 156 -7.67 4.90 11.81
CA THR A 156 -7.17 3.52 11.91
C THR A 156 -8.22 2.53 12.41
N ASP A 157 -9.30 3.01 13.03
CA ASP A 157 -10.31 2.17 13.66
C ASP A 157 -11.38 1.75 12.65
N SER A 158 -11.79 2.70 11.81
CA SER A 158 -12.81 2.50 10.78
C SER A 158 -12.24 2.30 9.38
N MET A 159 -10.97 2.64 9.16
CA MET A 159 -10.33 2.77 7.84
C MET A 159 -10.94 3.87 6.95
N ALA A 160 -11.76 4.75 7.55
CA ALA A 160 -12.34 5.91 6.89
C ALA A 160 -11.26 6.93 6.54
N GLU A 161 -11.45 7.54 5.39
CA GLU A 161 -10.56 8.54 4.82
C GLU A 161 -11.24 9.91 4.80
N THR A 162 -10.47 10.93 5.17
CA THR A 162 -10.78 12.32 4.89
C THR A 162 -9.76 12.87 3.90
N LEU A 163 -10.19 13.29 2.71
CA LEU A 163 -9.35 13.98 1.73
C LEU A 163 -9.54 15.49 1.90
N ILE A 164 -8.43 16.23 2.01
CA ILE A 164 -8.47 17.68 2.25
C ILE A 164 -7.71 18.39 1.11
N PHE A 165 -8.44 19.28 0.44
CA PHE A 165 -7.99 20.01 -0.73
C PHE A 165 -7.31 21.32 -0.33
N GLU A 166 -6.57 21.93 -1.28
CA GLU A 166 -5.78 23.13 -1.00
C GLU A 166 -6.63 24.32 -0.52
N ASN A 167 -7.87 24.43 -0.98
CA ASN A 167 -8.81 25.47 -0.55
C ASN A 167 -9.47 25.17 0.81
N GLY A 168 -9.07 24.10 1.50
CA GLY A 168 -9.64 23.67 2.78
C GLY A 168 -10.94 22.87 2.67
N SER A 169 -11.49 22.69 1.45
CA SER A 169 -12.62 21.77 1.24
C SER A 169 -12.19 20.35 1.63
N ALA A 170 -13.13 19.54 2.13
CA ALA A 170 -12.84 18.19 2.59
C ALA A 170 -13.92 17.19 2.18
N LEU A 171 -13.51 16.00 1.76
CA LEU A 171 -14.38 14.82 1.60
C LEU A 171 -14.14 13.88 2.78
N ASP A 172 -15.10 13.80 3.70
CA ASP A 172 -15.01 12.93 4.88
C ASP A 172 -15.92 11.72 4.75
N THR A 173 -15.33 10.54 4.67
CA THR A 173 -16.05 9.28 4.52
C THR A 173 -17.01 9.01 5.69
N THR A 174 -16.63 9.36 6.91
CA THR A 174 -17.46 9.17 8.10
C THR A 174 -18.70 10.05 8.05
N GLU A 175 -18.54 11.29 7.56
CA GLU A 175 -19.65 12.22 7.34
C GLU A 175 -20.64 11.65 6.30
N PHE A 176 -20.15 11.13 5.18
CA PHE A 176 -21.01 10.51 4.16
C PHE A 176 -21.77 9.29 4.68
N ILE A 177 -21.09 8.38 5.39
CA ILE A 177 -21.74 7.20 5.98
C ILE A 177 -22.88 7.62 6.91
N ARG A 178 -22.66 8.63 7.76
CA ARG A 178 -23.66 9.12 8.70
C ARG A 178 -24.81 9.85 8.01
N ASN A 179 -24.52 10.73 7.04
CA ASN A 179 -25.53 11.56 6.39
C ASN A 179 -26.51 10.73 5.55
N PHE A 180 -26.07 9.59 5.01
CA PHE A 180 -26.91 8.66 4.24
C PHE A 180 -27.42 7.47 5.06
N ASP A 181 -27.09 7.39 6.35
CA ASP A 181 -27.46 6.31 7.27
C ASP A 181 -27.10 4.90 6.76
N PHE A 182 -25.95 4.75 6.12
CA PHE A 182 -25.50 3.47 5.57
C PHE A 182 -25.14 2.48 6.68
N GLN A 183 -25.66 1.25 6.58
CA GLN A 183 -25.44 0.16 7.53
C GLN A 183 -24.51 -0.92 6.96
N GLY A 184 -24.45 -1.07 5.63
CA GLY A 184 -23.64 -2.07 4.96
C GLY A 184 -23.15 -1.65 3.57
N CYS A 185 -22.23 -2.42 3.01
CA CYS A 185 -21.64 -2.12 1.69
C CYS A 185 -22.68 -2.07 0.57
N SER A 186 -23.70 -2.92 0.63
CA SER A 186 -24.76 -2.97 -0.37
C SER A 186 -25.55 -1.66 -0.46
N ASP A 187 -25.63 -0.89 0.63
CA ASP A 187 -26.39 0.37 0.65
C ASP A 187 -25.83 1.43 -0.30
N ILE A 188 -24.56 1.31 -0.67
CA ILE A 188 -23.84 2.24 -1.57
C ILE A 188 -24.21 1.99 -3.03
N PHE A 189 -24.55 0.75 -3.37
CA PHE A 189 -24.74 0.33 -4.75
C PHE A 189 -26.21 0.36 -5.15
N HIS A 190 -26.44 0.62 -6.43
CA HIS A 190 -27.79 0.59 -6.97
C HIS A 190 -28.34 -0.85 -7.00
N LYS A 191 -29.63 -1.03 -6.69
CA LYS A 191 -30.28 -2.36 -6.60
C LYS A 191 -30.08 -3.23 -7.85
N ALA A 192 -30.09 -2.62 -9.04
CA ALA A 192 -29.86 -3.34 -10.29
C ALA A 192 -28.43 -3.87 -10.41
N PHE A 193 -27.41 -3.16 -9.90
CA PHE A 193 -26.04 -3.67 -9.88
C PHE A 193 -25.91 -4.87 -8.94
N LEU A 194 -26.53 -4.78 -7.76
CA LEU A 194 -26.49 -5.85 -6.75
C LEU A 194 -27.13 -7.15 -7.24
N LYS A 195 -28.25 -7.06 -7.97
CA LYS A 195 -29.10 -8.20 -8.32
C LYS A 195 -28.57 -9.05 -9.48
N PHE A 196 -27.79 -8.47 -10.39
CA PHE A 196 -27.39 -9.15 -11.62
C PHE A 196 -25.88 -9.42 -11.64
N PRO A 197 -25.43 -10.55 -12.23
CA PRO A 197 -24.03 -10.76 -12.52
C PRO A 197 -23.45 -9.63 -13.37
N LEU A 198 -22.13 -9.41 -13.23
CA LEU A 198 -21.42 -8.41 -14.02
C LEU A 198 -21.55 -8.75 -15.50
N LYS A 199 -22.00 -7.77 -16.31
CA LYS A 199 -22.14 -7.94 -17.77
C LYS A 199 -20.80 -8.15 -18.48
N ASP A 200 -19.74 -7.60 -17.91
CA ASP A 200 -18.38 -7.78 -18.40
C ASP A 200 -17.90 -9.21 -18.13
N THR A 201 -17.92 -10.04 -19.18
CA THR A 201 -17.57 -11.46 -19.12
C THR A 201 -16.15 -11.70 -18.60
N SER A 202 -15.23 -10.76 -18.84
CA SER A 202 -13.85 -10.85 -18.35
C SER A 202 -13.80 -10.76 -16.84
N THR A 203 -14.46 -9.76 -16.24
CA THR A 203 -14.56 -9.58 -14.79
C THR A 203 -15.43 -10.68 -14.16
N ALA A 204 -16.56 -11.03 -14.77
CA ALA A 204 -17.49 -12.05 -14.26
C ALA A 204 -16.82 -13.41 -14.07
N ARG A 205 -15.95 -13.81 -15.01
CA ARG A 205 -15.21 -15.08 -14.91
C ARG A 205 -14.31 -15.14 -13.67
N TYR A 206 -13.65 -14.04 -13.31
CA TYR A 206 -12.72 -14.01 -12.18
C TYR A 206 -13.42 -13.98 -10.81
N VAL A 207 -14.69 -13.59 -10.77
CA VAL A 207 -15.52 -13.58 -9.55
C VAL A 207 -16.50 -14.76 -9.50
N GLY A 208 -16.34 -15.75 -10.40
CA GLY A 208 -17.17 -16.94 -10.44
C GLY A 208 -18.63 -16.68 -10.84
N PHE A 209 -18.89 -15.65 -11.64
CA PHE A 209 -20.23 -15.20 -12.07
C PHE A 209 -21.18 -14.83 -10.92
N LYS A 210 -20.66 -14.68 -9.70
CA LYS A 210 -21.42 -14.21 -8.54
C LYS A 210 -21.92 -12.78 -8.76
N THR A 211 -23.09 -12.47 -8.21
CA THR A 211 -23.59 -11.10 -8.16
C THR A 211 -22.81 -10.30 -7.11
N PRO A 212 -22.77 -8.95 -7.21
CA PRO A 212 -22.17 -8.14 -6.16
C PRO A 212 -22.79 -8.37 -4.77
N GLU A 213 -24.10 -8.66 -4.71
CA GLU A 213 -24.77 -9.00 -3.45
C GLU A 213 -24.23 -10.30 -2.85
N GLU A 214 -24.02 -11.35 -3.66
CA GLU A 214 -23.40 -12.59 -3.23
C GLU A 214 -21.94 -12.40 -2.79
N LEU A 215 -21.21 -11.48 -3.43
CA LEU A 215 -19.84 -11.14 -3.03
C LEU A 215 -19.78 -10.37 -1.69
N PHE A 216 -20.86 -9.70 -1.31
CA PHE A 216 -21.04 -9.05 -0.01
C PHE A 216 -21.70 -9.95 1.05
N ALA A 217 -22.06 -11.19 0.69
CA ALA A 217 -22.67 -12.13 1.62
C ALA A 217 -21.65 -12.73 2.60
N GLU A 218 -22.12 -13.00 3.82
CA GLU A 218 -21.37 -13.69 4.85
C GLU A 218 -21.32 -15.21 4.61
N PRO A 219 -20.29 -15.92 5.13
CA PRO A 219 -19.20 -15.43 5.97
C PRO A 219 -17.97 -14.92 5.19
N GLU A 220 -17.93 -15.12 3.87
CA GLU A 220 -16.70 -14.96 3.09
C GLU A 220 -16.38 -13.49 2.72
N LEU A 221 -17.39 -12.62 2.56
CA LEU A 221 -17.25 -11.21 2.15
C LEU A 221 -16.21 -11.03 1.02
N ALA A 222 -16.32 -11.88 0.00
CA ALA A 222 -15.32 -12.11 -1.03
C ALA A 222 -14.93 -10.82 -1.78
N PHE A 223 -15.82 -9.84 -1.88
CA PHE A 223 -15.57 -8.56 -2.54
C PHE A 223 -14.26 -7.88 -2.09
N PHE A 224 -13.94 -7.97 -0.80
CA PHE A 224 -12.75 -7.35 -0.21
C PHE A 224 -11.70 -8.36 0.28
N ASN A 225 -12.15 -9.54 0.74
CA ASN A 225 -11.28 -10.56 1.32
C ASN A 225 -10.53 -11.37 0.26
N ASP A 226 -11.19 -11.71 -0.85
CA ASP A 226 -10.55 -12.46 -1.93
C ASP A 226 -9.72 -11.51 -2.80
N PHE A 227 -8.42 -11.79 -2.92
CA PHE A 227 -7.50 -10.86 -3.56
C PHE A 227 -7.76 -10.72 -5.07
N GLN A 228 -8.10 -11.82 -5.75
CA GLN A 228 -8.44 -11.81 -7.16
C GLN A 228 -9.71 -11.00 -7.42
N THR A 229 -10.79 -11.32 -6.69
CA THR A 229 -12.07 -10.60 -6.75
C THR A 229 -11.87 -9.12 -6.49
N ALA A 230 -11.14 -8.75 -5.43
CA ALA A 230 -10.89 -7.35 -5.12
C ALA A 230 -10.14 -6.61 -6.23
N LEU A 231 -9.16 -7.24 -6.91
CA LEU A 231 -8.47 -6.63 -8.05
C LEU A 231 -9.43 -6.39 -9.23
N CYS A 232 -10.26 -7.38 -9.55
CA CYS A 232 -11.26 -7.30 -10.60
C CYS A 232 -12.29 -6.20 -10.32
N MET A 233 -12.83 -6.13 -9.10
CA MET A 233 -13.79 -5.11 -8.72
C MET A 233 -13.21 -3.71 -8.75
N LYS A 234 -11.93 -3.52 -8.39
CA LYS A 234 -11.26 -2.23 -8.52
C LYS A 234 -11.18 -1.76 -9.98
N SER A 235 -10.75 -2.64 -10.90
CA SER A 235 -10.66 -2.32 -12.33
C SER A 235 -12.02 -2.04 -12.94
N TYR A 236 -13.01 -2.87 -12.62
CA TYR A 236 -14.39 -2.70 -13.08
C TYR A 236 -14.96 -1.36 -12.62
N LEU A 237 -14.95 -1.08 -11.31
CA LEU A 237 -15.58 0.12 -10.75
C LEU A 237 -14.93 1.41 -11.26
N ILE A 238 -13.60 1.48 -11.36
CA ILE A 238 -12.96 2.69 -11.89
C ILE A 238 -13.33 2.92 -13.36
N ARG A 239 -13.44 1.86 -14.17
CA ARG A 239 -13.85 1.94 -15.57
C ARG A 239 -15.27 2.46 -15.70
N GLU A 240 -16.21 1.87 -14.98
CA GLU A 240 -17.62 2.26 -15.06
C GLU A 240 -17.83 3.70 -14.56
N ILE A 241 -17.21 4.09 -13.44
CA ILE A 241 -17.32 5.45 -12.89
C ILE A 241 -16.74 6.48 -13.87
N ILE A 242 -15.58 6.21 -14.47
CA ILE A 242 -15.02 7.08 -15.51
C ILE A 242 -15.97 7.17 -16.70
N GLY A 243 -16.54 6.05 -17.15
CA GLY A 243 -17.51 6.02 -18.24
C GLY A 243 -18.72 6.93 -17.98
N ILE A 244 -19.30 6.84 -16.77
CA ILE A 244 -20.43 7.68 -16.35
C ILE A 244 -20.04 9.17 -16.38
N VAL A 245 -18.93 9.55 -15.76
CA VAL A 245 -18.52 10.96 -15.66
C VAL A 245 -18.16 11.55 -17.04
N VAL A 246 -17.47 10.78 -17.89
CA VAL A 246 -17.06 11.24 -19.24
C VAL A 246 -18.26 11.36 -20.19
N SER A 247 -19.26 10.49 -20.05
CA SER A 247 -20.48 10.53 -20.87
C SER A 247 -21.58 11.44 -20.34
N ASP A 248 -21.38 12.06 -19.16
CA ASP A 248 -22.38 12.87 -18.46
C ASP A 248 -23.67 12.08 -18.12
N ASP A 249 -23.57 10.75 -17.99
CA ASP A 249 -24.71 9.84 -17.77
C ASP A 249 -25.07 9.68 -16.27
N PHE A 250 -25.12 10.80 -15.54
CA PHE A 250 -25.39 10.79 -14.10
C PHE A 250 -26.79 10.26 -13.76
N ALA A 251 -27.78 10.57 -14.60
CA ALA A 251 -29.19 10.28 -14.32
C ALA A 251 -29.58 8.82 -14.60
N SER A 252 -28.97 8.18 -15.61
CA SER A 252 -29.38 6.84 -16.03
C SER A 252 -28.46 5.71 -15.55
N GLN A 253 -27.30 6.06 -14.95
CA GLN A 253 -26.39 5.09 -14.36
C GLN A 253 -27.08 4.22 -13.30
N LYS A 254 -26.74 2.93 -13.29
CA LYS A 254 -27.31 1.91 -12.38
C LYS A 254 -26.23 1.18 -11.58
N LEU A 255 -25.12 1.86 -11.30
CA LEU A 255 -23.97 1.31 -10.57
C LEU A 255 -24.04 1.67 -9.09
N ILE A 256 -24.14 2.96 -8.79
CA ILE A 256 -24.09 3.54 -7.44
C ILE A 256 -25.46 4.14 -7.10
N GLN A 257 -25.84 4.19 -5.82
CA GLN A 257 -27.01 4.96 -5.38
C GLN A 257 -26.97 6.38 -5.99
N PRO A 258 -28.02 6.82 -6.70
CA PRO A 258 -28.00 8.09 -7.42
C PRO A 258 -27.70 9.30 -6.52
N ASP A 259 -28.32 9.36 -5.35
CA ASP A 259 -28.14 10.49 -4.42
C ASP A 259 -26.69 10.57 -3.92
N LEU A 260 -26.10 9.43 -3.56
CA LEU A 260 -24.70 9.37 -3.15
C LEU A 260 -23.77 9.81 -4.28
N PHE A 261 -23.98 9.27 -5.48
CA PHE A 261 -23.15 9.57 -6.64
C PHE A 261 -23.20 11.07 -6.99
N ASN A 262 -24.41 11.64 -7.01
CA ASN A 262 -24.63 13.05 -7.32
C ASN A 262 -24.00 13.97 -6.27
N VAL A 263 -24.18 13.70 -4.97
CA VAL A 263 -23.59 14.54 -3.91
C VAL A 263 -22.06 14.48 -3.95
N LEU A 264 -21.46 13.30 -4.13
CA LEU A 264 -20.01 13.17 -4.25
C LEU A 264 -19.47 13.88 -5.49
N ALA A 265 -20.11 13.68 -6.65
CA ALA A 265 -19.71 14.32 -7.90
C ALA A 265 -19.81 15.85 -7.79
N GLN A 266 -20.95 16.38 -7.34
CA GLN A 266 -21.15 17.82 -7.12
C GLN A 266 -20.10 18.39 -6.18
N LYS A 267 -19.82 17.70 -5.07
CA LYS A 267 -18.79 18.13 -4.12
C LYS A 267 -17.42 18.20 -4.79
N LEU A 268 -17.02 17.20 -5.57
CA LEU A 268 -15.75 17.23 -6.32
C LEU A 268 -15.70 18.33 -7.38
N PHE A 269 -16.76 18.52 -8.18
CA PHE A 269 -16.84 19.58 -9.20
C PHE A 269 -16.81 20.99 -8.59
N SER A 270 -17.24 21.15 -7.34
CA SER A 270 -17.18 22.43 -6.63
C SER A 270 -15.78 22.82 -6.12
N ILE A 271 -14.82 21.89 -6.17
CA ILE A 271 -13.47 22.12 -5.62
C ILE A 271 -12.69 23.01 -6.56
N LYS A 272 -12.33 24.19 -6.04
CA LYS A 272 -11.53 25.17 -6.77
C LYS A 272 -10.19 24.57 -7.23
N ASP A 273 -9.86 24.81 -8.49
CA ASP A 273 -8.61 24.39 -9.14
C ASP A 273 -8.37 22.87 -9.15
N LEU A 274 -9.39 22.02 -8.92
CA LEU A 274 -9.27 20.58 -9.10
C LEU A 274 -9.24 20.25 -10.61
N PRO A 275 -8.17 19.63 -11.14
CA PRO A 275 -8.12 19.21 -12.54
C PRO A 275 -9.27 18.26 -12.87
N PRO A 276 -10.07 18.51 -13.92
CA PRO A 276 -11.23 17.68 -14.27
C PRO A 276 -10.90 16.19 -14.45
N LEU A 277 -9.71 15.89 -14.97
CA LEU A 277 -9.23 14.52 -15.19
C LEU A 277 -8.97 13.74 -13.88
N LEU A 278 -8.86 14.43 -12.73
CA LEU A 278 -8.74 13.76 -11.42
C LEU A 278 -10.11 13.44 -10.80
N ILE A 279 -11.19 14.10 -11.22
CA ILE A 279 -12.52 13.97 -10.61
C ILE A 279 -13.02 12.53 -10.63
N PRO A 280 -13.01 11.80 -11.77
CA PRO A 280 -13.50 10.41 -11.79
C PRO A 280 -12.74 9.47 -10.85
N ALA A 281 -11.41 9.63 -10.76
CA ALA A 281 -10.57 8.78 -9.92
C ALA A 281 -10.77 9.06 -8.43
N LEU A 282 -10.98 10.33 -8.05
CA LEU A 282 -11.30 10.71 -6.67
C LEU A 282 -12.72 10.31 -6.28
N LEU A 283 -13.67 10.36 -7.22
CA LEU A 283 -15.03 9.86 -7.03
C LEU A 283 -15.01 8.35 -6.77
N TYR A 284 -14.29 7.59 -7.61
CA TYR A 284 -14.04 6.16 -7.41
C TYR A 284 -13.43 5.87 -6.03
N GLN A 285 -12.35 6.57 -5.67
CA GLN A 285 -11.68 6.37 -4.38
C GLN A 285 -12.61 6.64 -3.20
N SER A 286 -13.45 7.69 -3.29
CA SER A 286 -14.41 8.04 -2.23
C SER A 286 -15.48 6.96 -2.07
N ILE A 287 -16.08 6.50 -3.16
CA ILE A 287 -17.07 5.40 -3.15
C ILE A 287 -16.46 4.12 -2.59
N TRP A 288 -15.25 3.77 -3.04
CA TRP A 288 -14.53 2.61 -2.52
C TRP A 288 -14.26 2.74 -1.03
N ASN A 289 -13.82 3.91 -0.55
CA ASN A 289 -13.48 4.08 0.86
C ASN A 289 -14.72 4.01 1.77
N ILE A 290 -15.86 4.56 1.34
CA ILE A 290 -17.15 4.40 2.04
C ILE A 290 -17.48 2.91 2.16
N ALA A 291 -17.41 2.16 1.07
CA ALA A 291 -17.69 0.72 1.05
C ALA A 291 -16.73 -0.09 1.93
N TYR A 292 -15.43 0.19 1.82
CA TYR A 292 -14.41 -0.48 2.59
C TYR A 292 -14.51 -0.18 4.10
N SER A 293 -14.90 1.04 4.47
CA SER A 293 -15.07 1.43 5.88
C SER A 293 -16.25 0.73 6.53
N LEU A 294 -17.37 0.60 5.80
CA LEU A 294 -18.53 -0.19 6.24
C LEU A 294 -18.18 -1.68 6.38
N TYR A 295 -17.46 -2.24 5.40
CA TYR A 295 -16.93 -3.60 5.47
C TYR A 295 -16.01 -3.77 6.69
N HIS A 296 -15.12 -2.81 6.95
CA HIS A 296 -14.17 -2.92 8.05
C HIS A 296 -14.87 -2.89 9.41
N LYS A 297 -15.83 -1.97 9.59
CA LYS A 297 -16.67 -1.90 10.79
C LYS A 297 -17.42 -3.22 11.04
N ARG A 298 -18.01 -3.79 9.99
CA ARG A 298 -18.71 -5.08 10.06
C ARG A 298 -17.76 -6.25 10.34
N LYS A 299 -16.57 -6.26 9.74
CA LYS A 299 -15.54 -7.25 10.05
C LYS A 299 -15.17 -7.20 11.53
N LEU A 300 -14.91 -6.00 12.07
CA LEU A 300 -14.57 -5.82 13.47
C LEU A 300 -15.69 -6.31 14.39
N SER A 301 -16.96 -6.06 14.08
CA SER A 301 -18.08 -6.50 14.94
C SER A 301 -18.18 -8.03 15.09
N ASN A 302 -17.66 -8.78 14.11
CA ASN A 302 -17.71 -10.24 14.09
C ASN A 302 -16.49 -10.92 14.75
N LEU A 303 -15.47 -10.14 15.14
CA LEU A 303 -14.27 -10.65 15.79
C LEU A 303 -14.42 -10.68 17.32
N ASN A 304 -13.68 -11.56 17.99
CA ASN A 304 -13.56 -11.49 19.44
C ASN A 304 -12.66 -10.31 19.86
N GLU A 305 -12.68 -9.94 21.14
CA GLU A 305 -11.91 -8.79 21.63
C GLU A 305 -10.41 -8.92 21.38
N THR A 306 -9.82 -10.11 21.54
CA THR A 306 -8.39 -10.32 21.28
C THR A 306 -8.03 -10.09 19.81
N GLU A 307 -8.85 -10.56 18.89
CA GLU A 307 -8.68 -10.37 17.45
C GLU A 307 -8.89 -8.91 17.04
N LYS A 308 -9.90 -8.23 17.62
CA LYS A 308 -10.12 -6.80 17.42
C LYS A 308 -8.89 -5.99 17.83
N TRP A 309 -8.32 -6.27 19.01
CA TRP A 309 -7.14 -5.56 19.51
C TRP A 309 -5.90 -5.75 18.63
N LYS A 310 -5.71 -6.93 18.04
CA LYS A 310 -4.64 -7.17 17.05
C LYS A 310 -4.78 -6.31 15.80
N ILE A 311 -5.98 -5.82 15.49
CA ILE A 311 -6.24 -4.93 14.36
C ILE A 311 -6.16 -3.46 14.78
N LEU A 312 -6.72 -3.09 15.92
CA LEU A 312 -6.88 -1.69 16.35
C LEU A 312 -5.60 -1.07 16.97
N ASP A 313 -4.81 -1.87 17.68
CA ASP A 313 -3.53 -1.45 18.27
C ASP A 313 -2.34 -1.93 17.42
N HIS A 314 -1.13 -1.51 17.78
CA HIS A 314 0.11 -2.06 17.28
C HIS A 314 0.22 -3.55 17.64
N ALA A 315 0.45 -4.37 16.61
CA ALA A 315 0.59 -5.82 16.72
C ALA A 315 1.57 -6.37 15.68
N GLU A 316 2.44 -5.51 15.16
CA GLU A 316 3.44 -5.85 14.15
C GLU A 316 4.45 -6.87 14.67
N GLU A 317 4.82 -7.80 13.79
CA GLU A 317 5.65 -8.97 14.10
C GLU A 317 7.12 -8.78 13.67
N LEU A 318 7.37 -7.88 12.71
CA LEU A 318 8.71 -7.59 12.18
C LEU A 318 8.84 -6.14 11.70
N ILE A 319 10.08 -5.71 11.51
CA ILE A 319 10.41 -4.44 10.86
C ILE A 319 10.75 -4.71 9.40
N CYS A 320 10.07 -4.01 8.49
CA CYS A 320 10.36 -4.04 7.06
C CYS A 320 11.04 -2.74 6.66
N TYR A 321 12.25 -2.82 6.10
CA TYR A 321 13.08 -1.68 5.73
C TYR A 321 13.40 -1.67 4.24
N GLY A 322 13.08 -0.58 3.55
CA GLY A 322 13.20 -0.46 2.09
C GLY A 322 11.84 -0.51 1.38
N ASP A 323 11.82 -0.95 0.12
CA ASP A 323 10.64 -0.87 -0.75
C ASP A 323 10.02 -2.26 -1.04
N GLY A 324 8.91 -2.34 -1.78
CA GLY A 324 8.33 -3.61 -2.25
C GLY A 324 7.34 -4.33 -1.31
N PHE A 325 7.02 -3.75 -0.15
CA PHE A 325 6.19 -4.39 0.88
C PHE A 325 4.67 -4.27 0.68
N GLU A 326 4.18 -3.88 -0.49
CA GLU A 326 2.76 -3.54 -0.70
C GLU A 326 1.78 -4.72 -0.59
N LEU A 327 2.27 -5.96 -0.55
CA LEU A 327 1.46 -7.19 -0.38
C LEU A 327 1.27 -7.61 1.07
N LEU A 328 1.95 -6.93 2.00
CA LEU A 328 1.82 -7.29 3.39
C LEU A 328 0.42 -7.02 3.90
N GLN A 329 0.00 -7.83 4.85
CA GLN A 329 -1.26 -7.58 5.54
C GLN A 329 -1.12 -6.36 6.46
N ARG A 330 -2.25 -5.72 6.75
CA ARG A 330 -2.32 -4.69 7.79
C ARG A 330 -1.78 -5.26 9.10
N ASN A 331 -1.03 -4.45 9.84
CA ASN A 331 -0.38 -4.81 11.12
C ASN A 331 0.62 -5.97 11.02
N LYS A 332 1.01 -6.44 9.84
CA LYS A 332 2.05 -7.47 9.76
C LYS A 332 3.41 -6.91 10.15
N ALA A 333 3.75 -5.72 9.65
CA ALA A 333 5.08 -5.13 9.79
C ALA A 333 5.03 -3.62 10.02
N ILE A 334 6.04 -3.12 10.75
CA ILE A 334 6.37 -1.70 10.81
C ILE A 334 7.23 -1.38 9.59
N LEU A 335 6.87 -0.35 8.83
CA LEU A 335 7.43 -0.15 7.49
C LEU A 335 8.27 1.12 7.40
N VAL A 336 9.58 0.96 7.46
CA VAL A 336 10.52 2.07 7.31
C VAL A 336 10.95 2.16 5.85
N LYS A 337 10.78 3.35 5.24
CA LYS A 337 11.26 3.61 3.87
C LYS A 337 12.29 4.73 3.88
N THR A 338 13.18 4.70 2.89
CA THR A 338 14.14 5.78 2.69
C THR A 338 13.45 7.11 2.36
N GLY A 339 14.12 8.20 2.70
CA GLY A 339 13.67 9.56 2.40
C GLY A 339 13.11 10.32 3.59
N ARG A 340 13.32 9.83 4.81
CA ARG A 340 13.12 10.61 6.04
C ARG A 340 14.06 11.83 6.10
N GLY A 341 15.24 11.68 5.53
CA GLY A 341 16.42 12.51 5.74
C GLY A 341 17.46 11.73 6.56
N ASN A 342 17.07 11.30 7.76
CA ASN A 342 17.82 10.34 8.58
C ASN A 342 16.97 9.10 8.87
N ASP A 343 17.26 8.00 8.19
CA ASP A 343 16.45 6.77 8.32
C ASP A 343 16.70 6.06 9.66
N THR A 344 17.80 6.33 10.37
CA THR A 344 18.09 5.73 11.68
C THR A 344 17.09 6.16 12.75
N ASP A 345 16.55 7.38 12.69
CA ASP A 345 15.53 7.87 13.61
C ASP A 345 14.23 7.06 13.46
N ALA A 346 13.79 6.84 12.21
CA ALA A 346 12.61 6.04 11.92
C ALA A 346 12.80 4.56 12.33
N LEU A 347 14.00 4.00 12.14
CA LEU A 347 14.35 2.65 12.59
C LEU A 347 14.34 2.54 14.13
N ASN A 348 14.83 3.55 14.85
CA ASN A 348 14.78 3.59 16.32
C ASN A 348 13.33 3.60 16.84
N VAL A 349 12.43 4.36 16.19
CA VAL A 349 11.00 4.33 16.51
C VAL A 349 10.40 2.95 16.23
N ALA A 350 10.73 2.36 15.08
CA ALA A 350 10.25 1.02 14.72
C ALA A 350 10.71 -0.04 15.74
N ARG A 351 11.98 0.00 16.16
CA ARG A 351 12.53 -0.87 17.22
C ARG A 351 11.72 -0.76 18.51
N LYS A 352 11.50 0.46 19.01
CA LYS A 352 10.75 0.69 20.26
C LYS A 352 9.31 0.16 20.20
N VAL A 353 8.62 0.35 19.08
CA VAL A 353 7.25 -0.17 18.89
C VAL A 353 7.26 -1.70 18.90
N LEU A 354 8.18 -2.34 18.16
CA LEU A 354 8.27 -3.79 18.12
C LEU A 354 8.65 -4.39 19.49
N GLU A 355 9.61 -3.80 20.21
CA GLU A 355 9.97 -4.23 21.58
C GLU A 355 8.76 -4.15 22.53
N LYS A 356 7.97 -3.07 22.44
CA LYS A 356 6.73 -2.93 23.22
C LYS A 356 5.70 -4.00 22.88
N ASN A 357 5.52 -4.32 21.59
CA ASN A 357 4.60 -5.37 21.15
C ASN A 357 5.03 -6.74 21.68
N ARG A 358 6.33 -7.06 21.57
CA ARG A 358 6.91 -8.31 22.07
C ARG A 358 6.79 -8.45 23.58
N ALA A 359 7.01 -7.36 24.32
CA ALA A 359 6.84 -7.33 25.77
C ALA A 359 5.39 -7.65 26.18
N LYS A 360 4.40 -7.08 25.47
CA LYS A 360 2.97 -7.41 25.67
C LYS A 360 2.68 -8.90 25.41
N GLN A 361 3.38 -9.51 24.45
CA GLN A 361 3.17 -10.90 24.03
C GLN A 361 4.10 -11.90 24.74
N SER A 362 4.94 -11.44 25.68
CA SER A 362 5.97 -12.27 26.35
C SER A 362 6.95 -12.97 25.38
N GLU A 363 7.20 -12.38 24.21
CA GLU A 363 8.01 -12.99 23.16
C GLU A 363 9.51 -12.66 23.32
N LYS A 364 10.34 -13.69 23.59
CA LYS A 364 11.77 -13.54 23.94
C LYS A 364 12.76 -13.76 22.77
N GLY A 365 12.29 -14.04 21.56
CA GLY A 365 13.14 -14.27 20.39
C GLY A 365 13.92 -13.03 19.91
N PRO A 366 14.75 -13.18 18.86
CA PRO A 366 15.46 -12.06 18.25
C PRO A 366 14.51 -11.13 17.50
N ILE A 367 14.85 -9.84 17.41
CA ILE A 367 14.14 -8.90 16.54
C ILE A 367 14.28 -9.34 15.08
N LEU A 368 13.14 -9.43 14.37
CA LEU A 368 13.13 -9.76 12.96
C LEU A 368 13.12 -8.48 12.12
N VAL A 369 14.10 -8.36 11.23
CA VAL A 369 14.17 -7.29 10.23
C VAL A 369 14.18 -7.89 8.84
N HIS A 370 13.29 -7.44 7.98
CA HIS A 370 13.30 -7.75 6.57
C HIS A 370 13.72 -6.50 5.78
N LEU A 371 14.91 -6.56 5.18
CA LEU A 371 15.42 -5.53 4.29
C LEU A 371 15.17 -5.95 2.83
N ASN A 372 14.39 -5.16 2.10
CA ASN A 372 14.13 -5.42 0.68
C ASN A 372 14.53 -4.25 -0.21
N ILE A 373 15.20 -4.57 -1.32
CA ILE A 373 15.47 -3.62 -2.40
C ILE A 373 14.49 -3.87 -3.56
N GLU A 374 13.65 -2.89 -3.84
CA GLU A 374 12.80 -2.93 -5.02
C GLU A 374 13.52 -2.36 -6.25
N ILE A 375 13.52 -3.14 -7.33
CA ILE A 375 14.07 -2.75 -8.62
C ILE A 375 12.98 -2.55 -9.66
N SER A 376 13.27 -1.70 -10.64
CA SER A 376 12.43 -1.49 -11.82
C SER A 376 13.24 -1.88 -13.05
N GLY A 377 12.66 -2.67 -13.95
CA GLY A 377 13.34 -3.19 -15.12
C GLY A 377 13.97 -4.57 -14.91
N GLU A 378 14.66 -5.04 -15.94
CA GLU A 378 15.32 -6.35 -15.93
C GLU A 378 16.77 -6.24 -15.43
N LEU A 379 17.30 -7.33 -14.86
CA LEU A 379 18.71 -7.48 -14.51
C LEU A 379 19.40 -8.20 -15.67
N SER A 380 20.13 -7.45 -16.48
CA SER A 380 20.70 -7.90 -17.75
C SER A 380 22.19 -8.22 -17.67
N ALA A 381 22.89 -7.62 -16.71
CA ALA A 381 24.30 -7.83 -16.42
C ALA A 381 24.58 -7.94 -14.91
N TRP A 382 25.76 -8.45 -14.55
CA TRP A 382 26.21 -8.50 -13.15
C TRP A 382 26.31 -7.10 -12.52
N GLU A 383 26.70 -6.10 -13.31
CA GLU A 383 26.75 -4.70 -12.86
C GLU A 383 25.39 -4.21 -12.35
N ASP A 384 24.29 -4.63 -12.99
CA ASP A 384 22.93 -4.30 -12.54
C ASP A 384 22.67 -4.81 -11.12
N ILE A 385 23.17 -6.00 -10.78
CA ILE A 385 23.04 -6.57 -9.43
C ILE A 385 23.88 -5.76 -8.43
N ASN A 386 25.13 -5.44 -8.79
CA ASN A 386 26.03 -4.69 -7.90
C ASN A 386 25.46 -3.30 -7.57
N GLU A 387 25.07 -2.55 -8.60
CA GLU A 387 24.59 -1.18 -8.45
C GLU A 387 23.16 -1.12 -7.91
N ASN A 388 22.27 -1.99 -8.38
CA ASN A 388 20.86 -1.87 -8.05
C ASN A 388 20.42 -2.66 -6.83
N ILE A 389 21.16 -3.68 -6.41
CA ILE A 389 20.79 -4.57 -5.31
C ILE A 389 21.87 -4.56 -4.22
N ALA A 390 23.08 -5.04 -4.52
CA ALA A 390 24.08 -5.34 -3.50
C ALA A 390 24.57 -4.07 -2.77
N SER A 391 24.94 -3.03 -3.52
CA SER A 391 25.42 -1.76 -2.95
C SER A 391 24.35 -1.06 -2.10
N LYS A 392 23.09 -1.05 -2.57
CA LYS A 392 21.95 -0.48 -1.84
C LYS A 392 21.65 -1.27 -0.57
N THR A 393 21.62 -2.60 -0.66
CA THR A 393 21.45 -3.49 0.50
C THR A 393 22.53 -3.22 1.54
N ASN A 394 23.79 -3.20 1.14
CA ASN A 394 24.92 -2.94 2.03
C ASN A 394 24.88 -1.54 2.65
N THR A 395 24.40 -0.54 1.92
CA THR A 395 24.19 0.82 2.44
C THR A 395 23.12 0.84 3.52
N LEU A 396 21.97 0.21 3.28
CA LEU A 396 20.89 0.12 4.25
C LEU A 396 21.27 -0.72 5.48
N LEU A 397 22.06 -1.78 5.30
CA LEU A 397 22.57 -2.61 6.41
C LEU A 397 23.40 -1.81 7.42
N ARG A 398 24.13 -0.77 7.00
CA ARG A 398 24.88 0.11 7.93
C ARG A 398 23.96 0.83 8.92
N ASN A 399 22.77 1.24 8.47
CA ASN A 399 21.79 1.86 9.36
C ASN A 399 21.24 0.84 10.37
N LEU A 400 21.06 -0.42 9.95
CA LEU A 400 20.66 -1.49 10.87
C LEU A 400 21.77 -1.83 11.87
N GLU A 401 23.03 -1.83 11.44
CA GLU A 401 24.18 -1.99 12.34
C GLU A 401 24.20 -0.95 13.44
N GLN A 402 23.97 0.31 13.08
CA GLN A 402 23.93 1.40 14.06
C GLN A 402 22.77 1.25 15.06
N VAL A 403 21.57 0.91 14.58
CA VAL A 403 20.35 0.90 15.39
C VAL A 403 20.18 -0.37 16.23
N PHE A 404 20.69 -1.51 15.77
CA PHE A 404 20.50 -2.83 16.39
C PHE A 404 21.82 -3.45 16.88
N HIS A 405 22.81 -2.63 17.25
CA HIS A 405 24.12 -3.11 17.72
C HIS A 405 24.06 -3.82 19.07
N ASP A 406 23.07 -3.47 19.91
CA ASP A 406 22.90 -3.90 21.30
C ASP A 406 21.78 -4.91 21.50
N VAL A 407 21.15 -5.40 20.42
CA VAL A 407 20.01 -6.33 20.50
C VAL A 407 20.17 -7.50 19.55
N GLU A 408 19.81 -8.70 20.02
CA GLU A 408 19.76 -9.89 19.18
C GLU A 408 18.78 -9.70 18.02
N THR A 409 19.29 -9.78 16.80
CA THR A 409 18.54 -9.44 15.58
C THR A 409 18.82 -10.47 14.49
N VAL A 410 17.76 -10.90 13.81
CA VAL A 410 17.82 -11.70 12.58
C VAL A 410 17.38 -10.83 11.40
N ILE A 411 18.18 -10.84 10.34
CA ILE A 411 17.96 -10.07 9.13
C ILE A 411 17.66 -11.02 7.96
N LEU A 412 16.51 -10.82 7.31
CA LEU A 412 16.22 -11.36 5.99
C LEU A 412 16.52 -10.27 4.95
N THR A 413 17.42 -10.54 4.01
CA THR A 413 17.71 -9.64 2.88
C THR A 413 17.12 -10.20 1.59
N THR A 414 16.38 -9.37 0.86
CA THR A 414 15.78 -9.75 -0.41
C THR A 414 15.88 -8.62 -1.44
N TYR A 415 15.63 -8.95 -2.70
CA TYR A 415 15.19 -7.97 -3.70
C TYR A 415 13.83 -8.36 -4.28
N SER A 416 13.18 -7.42 -4.95
CA SER A 416 11.90 -7.66 -5.63
C SER A 416 11.75 -6.81 -6.89
N TYR A 417 11.13 -7.36 -7.93
CA TYR A 417 10.68 -6.57 -9.08
C TYR A 417 9.40 -5.79 -8.75
N ARG A 418 9.33 -4.53 -9.15
CA ARG A 418 8.19 -3.65 -8.86
C ARG A 418 6.85 -4.15 -9.41
N ASP A 419 6.84 -4.81 -10.55
CA ASP A 419 5.64 -5.33 -11.22
C ASP A 419 5.21 -6.71 -10.70
N GLN A 420 6.09 -7.43 -9.99
CA GLN A 420 5.82 -8.76 -9.44
C GLN A 420 5.62 -8.73 -7.92
N LYS A 421 6.33 -7.84 -7.22
CA LYS A 421 6.38 -7.71 -5.75
C LYS A 421 6.77 -9.01 -5.02
N ARG A 422 7.50 -9.91 -5.71
CA ARG A 422 8.02 -11.15 -5.14
C ARG A 422 9.33 -10.89 -4.42
N PHE A 423 9.49 -11.42 -3.22
CA PHE A 423 10.74 -11.37 -2.48
C PHE A 423 11.66 -12.53 -2.87
N TYR A 424 12.83 -12.19 -3.38
CA TYR A 424 13.91 -13.10 -3.73
C TYR A 424 15.03 -13.01 -2.69
N PRO A 425 15.23 -14.03 -1.85
CA PRO A 425 16.27 -14.04 -0.82
C PRO A 425 17.67 -13.97 -1.40
N ILE A 426 18.52 -13.13 -0.81
CA ILE A 426 19.91 -12.92 -1.23
C ILE A 426 20.84 -12.77 -0.03
N HIS A 427 22.13 -13.08 -0.21
CA HIS A 427 23.18 -12.75 0.75
C HIS A 427 24.24 -11.86 0.12
N THR A 428 24.31 -10.59 0.53
CA THR A 428 25.24 -9.60 -0.07
C THR A 428 26.59 -9.50 0.65
N LYS A 429 26.69 -10.04 1.87
CA LYS A 429 27.93 -10.07 2.66
C LYS A 429 27.88 -11.18 3.71
N LYS A 430 29.04 -11.55 4.25
CA LYS A 430 29.14 -12.45 5.41
C LYS A 430 28.76 -11.68 6.68
N ASP A 431 27.54 -11.88 7.15
CA ASP A 431 27.03 -11.33 8.40
C ASP A 431 26.21 -12.41 9.11
N LYS A 432 26.55 -12.72 10.37
CA LYS A 432 25.88 -13.79 11.12
C LYS A 432 24.41 -13.51 11.43
N ARG A 433 23.98 -12.25 11.34
CA ARG A 433 22.58 -11.85 11.53
C ARG A 433 21.76 -12.10 10.27
N ILE A 434 22.38 -12.06 9.09
CA ILE A 434 21.71 -12.38 7.83
C ILE A 434 21.52 -13.89 7.77
N THR A 435 20.30 -14.35 7.98
CA THR A 435 20.01 -15.78 8.13
C THR A 435 18.75 -16.19 7.36
N TYR A 436 18.96 -16.81 6.20
CA TYR A 436 17.96 -17.59 5.49
C TYR A 436 18.67 -18.70 4.67
N PRO A 437 18.15 -19.93 4.58
CA PRO A 437 18.88 -21.02 3.91
C PRO A 437 18.95 -20.88 2.38
N VAL A 438 18.12 -20.02 1.77
CA VAL A 438 18.09 -19.82 0.31
C VAL A 438 18.79 -18.52 -0.05
N ASP A 439 19.63 -18.56 -1.08
CA ASP A 439 20.28 -17.40 -1.69
C ASP A 439 20.22 -17.53 -3.22
N ILE A 440 19.41 -16.70 -3.87
CA ILE A 440 19.18 -16.74 -5.32
C ILE A 440 20.47 -16.43 -6.09
N LEU A 441 21.36 -15.62 -5.50
CA LEU A 441 22.62 -15.20 -6.12
C LEU A 441 23.79 -16.15 -5.82
N SER A 442 23.57 -17.26 -5.12
CA SER A 442 24.65 -18.18 -4.71
C SER A 442 25.45 -18.71 -5.91
N GLY A 443 26.74 -18.38 -5.99
CA GLY A 443 27.60 -18.77 -7.11
C GLY A 443 27.47 -17.90 -8.38
N MET A 444 26.62 -16.86 -8.38
CA MET A 444 26.65 -15.77 -9.35
C MET A 444 27.36 -14.59 -8.68
N ASN A 445 28.67 -14.45 -8.88
CA ASN A 445 29.47 -13.42 -8.21
C ASN A 445 30.45 -12.68 -9.14
N SER A 446 30.28 -12.82 -10.45
CA SER A 446 31.08 -12.15 -11.47
C SER A 446 30.30 -12.05 -12.79
N GLU A 447 30.76 -11.20 -13.70
CA GLU A 447 30.24 -11.12 -15.07
C GLU A 447 30.34 -12.47 -15.81
N THR A 448 31.40 -13.24 -15.56
CA THR A 448 31.62 -14.53 -16.21
C THR A 448 30.68 -15.63 -15.72
N LEU A 449 30.18 -15.53 -14.49
CA LEU A 449 29.28 -16.51 -13.87
C LEU A 449 27.81 -16.06 -13.92
N PHE A 450 27.56 -14.83 -14.35
CA PHE A 450 26.23 -14.28 -14.48
C PHE A 450 25.64 -14.53 -15.87
N SER A 451 24.39 -14.96 -15.92
CA SER A 451 23.55 -14.77 -17.10
C SER A 451 22.11 -14.48 -16.67
N SER A 452 21.43 -13.59 -17.39
CA SER A 452 20.04 -13.23 -17.10
C SER A 452 19.10 -14.45 -17.15
N MET A 453 19.35 -15.39 -18.08
CA MET A 453 18.60 -16.65 -18.16
C MET A 453 18.79 -17.53 -16.92
N SER A 454 20.02 -17.66 -16.43
CA SER A 454 20.30 -18.44 -15.22
C SER A 454 19.63 -17.84 -13.99
N LEU A 455 19.63 -16.51 -13.85
CA LEU A 455 18.96 -15.81 -12.76
C LEU A 455 17.44 -16.04 -12.83
N LYS A 456 16.82 -15.76 -13.98
CA LYS A 456 15.38 -16.00 -14.20
C LYS A 456 14.98 -17.45 -13.93
N SER A 457 15.83 -18.41 -14.30
CA SER A 457 15.58 -19.83 -14.02
C SER A 457 15.57 -20.14 -12.52
N ARG A 458 16.52 -19.57 -11.75
CA ARG A 458 16.55 -19.74 -10.28
C ARG A 458 15.38 -19.06 -9.58
N GLU A 459 15.01 -17.87 -10.02
CA GLU A 459 13.84 -17.15 -9.52
C GLU A 459 12.55 -17.96 -9.74
N ALA A 460 12.41 -18.58 -10.91
CA ALA A 460 11.26 -19.43 -11.23
C ALA A 460 11.26 -20.74 -10.42
N LEU A 461 12.41 -21.40 -10.28
CA LEU A 461 12.55 -22.61 -9.45
C LEU A 461 12.19 -22.31 -7.99
N TYR A 462 12.74 -21.23 -7.43
CA TYR A 462 12.43 -20.80 -6.06
C TYR A 462 10.93 -20.60 -5.84
N ALA A 463 10.24 -19.92 -6.76
CA ALA A 463 8.80 -19.73 -6.66
C ALA A 463 8.04 -21.06 -6.75
N THR A 464 8.42 -21.92 -7.70
CA THR A 464 7.76 -23.21 -7.93
C THR A 464 7.92 -24.17 -6.74
N GLU A 465 9.13 -24.30 -6.19
CA GLU A 465 9.41 -25.15 -5.02
C GLU A 465 8.60 -24.73 -3.79
N ARG A 466 8.40 -23.42 -3.62
CA ARG A 466 7.62 -22.86 -2.49
C ARG A 466 6.12 -22.99 -2.71
N MET A 467 5.67 -22.98 -3.96
CA MET A 467 4.26 -23.20 -4.31
C MET A 467 3.86 -24.67 -4.30
N GLY A 468 4.78 -25.61 -4.54
CA GLY A 468 4.50 -27.05 -4.62
C GLY A 468 3.94 -27.67 -3.33
N LYS A 469 3.84 -26.90 -2.23
CA LYS A 469 3.15 -27.29 -0.99
C LYS A 469 1.66 -26.90 -0.96
N PHE A 470 1.20 -26.09 -1.91
CA PHE A 470 -0.17 -25.56 -2.01
C PHE A 470 -0.95 -26.13 -3.20
N ILE A 471 -0.28 -26.91 -4.05
CA ILE A 471 -0.85 -27.75 -5.13
C ILE A 471 -0.86 -29.19 -4.61
#